data_AF-A0A6A3BTJ3-F1
#
_entry.id   AF-A0A6A3BTJ3-F1
#
_cell.length_a   1.000
_cell.length_b   1.000
_cell.length_c   1.000
_cell.angle_alpha   90.00
_cell.angle_beta   90.00
_cell.angle_gamma   90.00
#
_symmetry.space_group_name_H-M   'P 1'
#
loop_
_entity.id
_entity.type
_entity.pdbx_description
1 polymer ?
#
loop_
_entity_poly.entity_id
_entity_poly.type
_entity_poly.pdbx_seq_one_letter_code
_entity_poly.pdbx_strand_id
1 'polypeptide(L)'
;MFIDVELQGEDVELVAVNDPFIATDYTYDSVHGQWKHNEVKVKDSKTLLFGEKPITVFGIRNPEEFPWAEAGAEYVVESTGVFTDKDKAAAHLKKVIISAPSKDAPMLVVGVNEKEYKPGLDFVSNASCTTNCLAPLAKVIHDKIGIVEGLMTTVHSITGKYLAVGKVFPALNGKVTGMAFRVPTVNVPVVDLTVRLEKKASYEDIKAAIKEASQTTMKGILGYADEDLISTDFVGDSRCEASFL
;
A
#
# COMPACT_ATOMS: atom_id res chain seq x y z
N MET A 1 -1.43 5.79 -10.20
CA MET A 1 -1.38 5.87 -8.72
C MET A 1 0.03 6.01 -8.14
N PHE A 2 0.95 5.04 -8.22
CA PHE A 2 2.29 5.18 -7.58
C PHE A 2 3.10 6.35 -8.18
N ILE A 3 3.11 6.46 -9.52
CA ILE A 3 3.71 7.60 -10.23
C ILE A 3 3.08 8.92 -9.76
N ASP A 4 1.76 8.97 -9.63
CA ASP A 4 1.05 10.19 -9.24
C ASP A 4 1.37 10.65 -7.81
N VAL A 5 1.55 9.71 -6.88
CA VAL A 5 1.90 10.01 -5.48
C VAL A 5 3.36 10.46 -5.39
N GLU A 6 4.26 9.76 -6.08
CA GLU A 6 5.69 10.04 -6.01
C GLU A 6 6.04 11.40 -6.63
N LEU A 7 5.36 11.77 -7.70
CA LEU A 7 5.52 13.08 -8.33
C LEU A 7 5.07 14.27 -7.46
N GLN A 8 4.41 14.00 -6.33
CA GLN A 8 3.99 15.00 -5.35
C GLN A 8 4.90 15.08 -4.12
N GLY A 9 5.82 14.12 -3.94
CA GLY A 9 6.74 14.08 -2.81
C GLY A 9 8.00 14.92 -3.02
N GLU A 10 8.64 15.33 -1.92
CA GLU A 10 9.97 15.97 -1.94
C GLU A 10 11.09 14.99 -1.54
N ASP A 11 10.75 13.90 -0.84
CA ASP A 11 11.72 12.99 -0.24
C ASP A 11 12.20 11.87 -1.16
N VAL A 12 11.46 11.59 -2.24
CA VAL A 12 11.78 10.56 -3.22
C VAL A 12 11.60 11.16 -4.63
N GLU A 13 12.42 10.68 -5.57
CA GLU A 13 12.42 11.14 -6.96
C GLU A 13 12.20 9.94 -7.88
N LEU A 14 11.13 10.01 -8.68
CA LEU A 14 10.89 9.04 -9.74
C LEU A 14 11.80 9.38 -10.93
N VAL A 15 12.76 8.50 -11.23
CA VAL A 15 13.73 8.70 -12.32
C VAL A 15 13.46 7.82 -13.54
N ALA A 16 12.78 6.68 -13.36
CA ALA A 16 12.45 5.76 -14.44
C ALA A 16 11.21 4.91 -14.18
N VAL A 17 10.58 4.48 -15.28
CA VAL A 17 9.48 3.52 -15.32
C VAL A 17 9.80 2.45 -16.35
N ASN A 18 9.53 1.19 -16.05
CA ASN A 18 9.56 0.12 -17.05
C ASN A 18 8.20 -0.58 -17.13
N ASP A 19 7.63 -0.62 -18.33
CA ASP A 19 6.51 -1.49 -18.63
C ASP A 19 6.55 -1.82 -20.14
N PRO A 20 6.73 -3.09 -20.53
CA PRO A 20 6.81 -3.50 -21.94
C PRO A 20 5.50 -3.33 -22.72
N PHE A 21 4.43 -2.90 -22.05
CA PHE A 21 3.11 -2.69 -22.63
C PHE A 21 2.62 -1.24 -22.51
N ILE A 22 3.40 -0.33 -21.92
CA ILE A 22 2.98 1.06 -21.73
C ILE A 22 3.01 1.85 -23.04
N ALA A 23 1.95 2.60 -23.28
CA ALA A 23 1.92 3.66 -24.27
C ALA A 23 2.25 5.00 -23.58
N THR A 24 3.07 5.84 -24.22
CA THR A 24 3.56 7.11 -23.64
C THR A 24 2.51 8.22 -23.58
N ASP A 25 1.27 7.97 -24.02
CA ASP A 25 0.15 8.92 -24.06
C ASP A 25 -0.81 8.82 -22.86
N TYR A 26 -0.40 8.12 -21.80
CA TYR A 26 -1.18 7.95 -20.58
C TYR A 26 -1.34 9.27 -19.80
N THR A 27 -2.46 9.97 -20.02
CA THR A 27 -2.79 11.27 -19.38
C THR A 27 -4.09 11.25 -18.58
N TYR A 28 -4.78 10.10 -18.54
CA TYR A 28 -6.09 9.95 -17.92
C TYR A 28 -6.21 8.63 -17.15
N ASP A 29 -6.62 8.72 -15.90
CA ASP A 29 -7.00 7.60 -15.05
C ASP A 29 -8.52 7.61 -14.83
N SER A 30 -9.21 6.50 -15.05
CA SER A 30 -10.68 6.42 -14.92
C SER A 30 -11.18 6.54 -13.48
N VAL A 31 -10.32 6.30 -12.49
CA VAL A 31 -10.63 6.36 -11.06
C VAL A 31 -10.18 7.69 -10.46
N HIS A 32 -8.95 8.11 -10.78
CA HIS A 32 -8.33 9.30 -10.20
C HIS A 32 -8.44 10.57 -11.08
N GLY A 33 -8.95 10.42 -12.30
CA GLY A 33 -9.15 11.51 -13.25
C GLY A 33 -7.88 11.89 -14.01
N GLN A 34 -7.87 13.11 -14.55
CA GLN A 34 -6.69 13.67 -15.20
C GLN A 34 -5.65 14.09 -14.16
N TRP A 35 -4.38 13.94 -14.50
CA TRP A 35 -3.28 14.53 -13.75
C TRP A 35 -3.41 16.07 -13.72
N LYS A 36 -3.38 16.67 -12.52
CA LYS A 36 -3.71 18.10 -12.31
C LYS A 36 -2.53 18.99 -11.90
N HIS A 37 -1.36 18.43 -11.64
CA HIS A 37 -0.28 19.18 -10.99
C HIS A 37 0.62 19.91 -11.99
N ASN A 38 1.22 19.15 -12.91
CA ASN A 38 2.14 19.69 -13.92
C ASN A 38 1.77 19.16 -15.30
N GLU A 39 2.17 19.86 -16.35
CA GLU A 39 1.99 19.34 -17.71
C GLU A 39 2.83 18.07 -17.92
N VAL A 40 2.23 17.03 -18.50
CA VAL A 40 2.93 15.81 -18.92
C VAL A 40 3.23 15.92 -20.41
N LYS A 41 4.50 15.87 -20.78
CA LYS A 41 4.94 15.92 -22.19
C LYS A 41 5.75 14.70 -22.56
N VAL A 42 5.53 14.18 -23.76
CA VAL A 42 6.47 13.25 -24.39
C VAL A 42 7.61 14.08 -24.98
N LYS A 43 8.81 13.98 -24.42
CA LYS A 43 9.99 14.67 -24.96
C LYS A 43 10.56 13.91 -26.15
N ASP A 44 10.67 12.59 -26.03
CA ASP A 44 11.15 11.67 -27.06
C ASP A 44 10.66 10.24 -26.77
N SER A 45 11.06 9.28 -27.60
CA SER A 45 10.62 7.87 -27.51
C SER A 45 10.94 7.16 -26.18
N LYS A 46 11.82 7.72 -25.35
CA LYS A 46 12.26 7.11 -24.08
C LYS A 46 12.10 8.06 -22.89
N THR A 47 11.53 9.25 -23.07
CA THR A 47 11.52 10.27 -22.02
C THR A 47 10.16 10.95 -21.92
N LEU A 48 9.56 10.87 -20.73
CA LEU A 48 8.43 11.70 -20.33
C LEU A 48 8.93 12.87 -19.49
N LEU A 49 8.27 14.02 -19.60
CA LEU A 49 8.51 15.18 -18.75
C LEU A 49 7.26 15.40 -17.90
N PHE A 50 7.45 15.49 -16.59
CA PHE A 50 6.43 15.95 -15.65
C PHE A 50 6.83 17.35 -15.19
N GLY A 51 6.25 18.37 -15.82
CA GLY A 51 6.79 19.73 -15.76
C GLY A 51 8.15 19.79 -16.44
N GLU A 52 9.19 20.12 -15.68
CA GLU A 52 10.58 20.12 -16.16
C GLU A 52 11.35 18.83 -15.80
N LYS A 53 10.78 17.96 -14.95
CA LYS A 53 11.45 16.75 -14.46
C LYS A 53 11.40 15.63 -15.51
N PRO A 54 12.54 15.11 -15.99
CA PRO A 54 12.57 14.00 -16.92
C PRO A 54 12.47 12.64 -16.24
N ILE A 55 11.65 11.75 -16.81
CA ILE A 55 11.50 10.35 -16.42
C ILE A 55 11.82 9.47 -17.62
N THR A 56 12.74 8.53 -17.41
CA THR A 56 13.11 7.55 -18.44
C THR A 56 12.06 6.44 -18.52
N VAL A 57 11.61 6.11 -19.72
CA VAL A 57 10.64 5.04 -19.97
C VAL A 57 11.33 3.90 -20.70
N PHE A 58 11.25 2.72 -20.11
CA PHE A 58 11.72 1.46 -20.68
C PHE A 58 10.52 0.58 -21.05
N GLY A 59 10.69 -0.20 -22.13
CA GLY A 59 9.72 -1.19 -22.60
C GLY A 59 10.30 -2.60 -22.59
N ILE A 60 11.11 -2.92 -21.57
CA ILE A 60 11.90 -4.15 -21.52
C ILE A 60 11.10 -5.21 -20.74
N ARG A 61 11.15 -6.46 -21.20
CA ARG A 61 10.44 -7.60 -20.56
C ARG A 61 11.27 -8.33 -19.53
N ASN A 62 12.57 -8.49 -19.79
CA ASN A 62 13.46 -9.22 -18.92
C ASN A 62 14.03 -8.29 -17.84
N PRO A 63 13.76 -8.53 -16.54
CA PRO A 63 14.21 -7.64 -15.47
C PRO A 63 15.73 -7.52 -15.37
N GLU A 64 16.48 -8.54 -15.76
CA GLU A 64 17.96 -8.53 -15.74
C GLU A 64 18.57 -7.57 -16.77
N GLU A 65 17.79 -7.16 -17.77
CA GLU A 65 18.24 -6.25 -18.84
C GLU A 65 17.95 -4.77 -18.52
N PHE A 66 17.35 -4.49 -17.35
CA PHE A 66 16.94 -3.12 -17.00
C PHE A 66 18.15 -2.27 -16.60
N PRO A 67 18.40 -1.13 -17.28
CA PRO A 67 19.54 -0.28 -16.96
C PRO A 67 19.21 0.71 -15.84
N TRP A 68 18.72 0.21 -14.69
CA TRP A 68 18.28 1.05 -13.56
C TRP A 68 19.36 2.00 -13.06
N ALA A 69 20.62 1.53 -13.00
CA ALA A 69 21.75 2.34 -12.57
C ALA A 69 22.04 3.50 -13.52
N GLU A 70 21.83 3.32 -14.83
CA GLU A 70 21.99 4.40 -15.82
C GLU A 70 20.92 5.47 -15.66
N ALA A 71 19.71 5.07 -15.24
CA ALA A 71 18.64 6.00 -14.89
C ALA A 71 18.82 6.65 -13.50
N GLY A 72 19.83 6.24 -12.72
CA GLY A 72 20.08 6.75 -11.37
C GLY A 72 19.15 6.19 -10.28
N ALA A 73 18.46 5.08 -10.54
CA ALA A 73 17.56 4.49 -9.56
C ALA A 73 18.32 3.78 -8.43
N GLU A 74 18.06 4.18 -7.18
CA GLU A 74 18.62 3.53 -5.98
C GLU A 74 17.70 2.44 -5.40
N TYR A 75 16.40 2.56 -5.63
CA TYR A 75 15.36 1.64 -5.19
C TYR A 75 14.44 1.32 -6.37
N VAL A 76 13.94 0.09 -6.43
CA VAL A 76 12.91 -0.32 -7.40
C VAL A 76 11.64 -0.69 -6.66
N VAL A 77 10.51 -0.17 -7.13
CA VAL A 77 9.19 -0.64 -6.71
C VAL A 77 8.69 -1.68 -7.70
N GLU A 78 8.78 -2.94 -7.31
CA GLU A 78 8.34 -4.07 -8.11
C GLU A 78 6.81 -4.22 -8.00
N SER A 79 6.14 -3.81 -9.07
CA SER A 79 4.68 -3.67 -9.15
C SER A 79 4.04 -4.42 -10.31
N THR A 80 4.78 -5.33 -10.95
CA THR A 80 4.25 -6.18 -12.03
C THR A 80 3.33 -7.29 -11.50
N GLY A 81 3.50 -7.67 -10.23
CA GLY A 81 2.82 -8.81 -9.62
C GLY A 81 3.40 -10.18 -10.01
N VAL A 82 4.48 -10.22 -10.80
CA VAL A 82 5.13 -11.45 -11.27
C VAL A 82 6.37 -11.80 -10.45
N PHE A 83 7.15 -10.80 -10.04
CA PHE A 83 8.42 -10.95 -9.34
C PHE A 83 8.27 -10.73 -7.82
N THR A 84 7.36 -11.49 -7.20
CA THR A 84 6.95 -11.30 -5.78
C THR A 84 7.77 -12.09 -4.75
N ASP A 85 8.85 -12.75 -5.18
CA ASP A 85 9.80 -13.45 -4.32
C ASP A 85 11.21 -12.87 -4.45
N LYS A 86 12.05 -13.09 -3.42
CA LYS A 86 13.38 -12.48 -3.34
C LYS A 86 14.25 -12.77 -4.55
N ASP A 87 14.30 -14.03 -4.98
CA ASP A 87 15.18 -14.45 -6.07
C ASP A 87 14.81 -13.75 -7.38
N LYS A 88 13.50 -13.62 -7.67
CA LYS A 88 13.03 -12.89 -8.84
C LYS A 88 13.20 -11.37 -8.71
N ALA A 89 12.90 -10.81 -7.54
CA ALA A 89 13.08 -9.38 -7.29
C ALA A 89 14.56 -8.96 -7.41
N ALA A 90 15.49 -9.84 -7.03
CA ALA A 90 16.93 -9.63 -7.16
C ALA A 90 17.41 -9.46 -8.61
N ALA A 91 16.61 -9.85 -9.61
CA ALA A 91 16.92 -9.59 -11.01
C ALA A 91 16.89 -8.09 -11.37
N HIS A 92 16.22 -7.24 -10.57
CA HIS A 92 16.13 -5.80 -10.85
C HIS A 92 17.34 -5.03 -10.32
N LEU A 93 17.45 -4.93 -8.99
CA LEU A 93 18.46 -4.16 -8.28
C LEU A 93 18.76 -4.82 -6.93
N LYS A 94 19.80 -4.30 -6.28
CA LYS A 94 20.11 -4.66 -4.90
C LYS A 94 19.04 -4.22 -3.91
N LYS A 95 18.24 -3.17 -4.18
CA LYS A 95 17.19 -2.70 -3.27
C LYS A 95 15.83 -2.68 -3.94
N VAL A 96 14.90 -3.51 -3.47
CA VAL A 96 13.58 -3.67 -4.08
C VAL A 96 12.47 -3.71 -3.03
N ILE A 97 11.44 -2.91 -3.28
CA ILE A 97 10.17 -2.93 -2.54
C ILE A 97 9.12 -3.62 -3.42
N ILE A 98 8.65 -4.78 -2.98
CA ILE A 98 7.60 -5.54 -3.66
C ILE A 98 6.24 -4.97 -3.23
N SER A 99 5.40 -4.54 -4.19
CA SER A 99 4.10 -3.91 -3.92
C SER A 99 2.96 -4.91 -3.69
N ALA A 100 3.29 -6.13 -3.27
CA ALA A 100 2.36 -7.24 -3.05
C ALA A 100 2.91 -8.16 -1.94
N PRO A 101 2.07 -9.00 -1.31
CA PRO A 101 2.55 -9.99 -0.36
C PRO A 101 3.63 -10.89 -0.95
N SER A 102 4.73 -11.05 -0.22
CA SER A 102 5.81 -11.95 -0.59
C SER A 102 5.79 -13.23 0.24
N LYS A 103 6.27 -14.32 -0.37
CA LYS A 103 6.42 -15.61 0.32
C LYS A 103 7.67 -15.65 1.21
N ASP A 104 8.71 -14.88 0.87
CA ASP A 104 10.04 -14.95 1.48
C ASP A 104 10.70 -13.59 1.77
N ALA A 105 10.21 -12.48 1.19
CA ALA A 105 10.58 -11.13 1.61
C ALA A 105 9.87 -10.73 2.91
N PRO A 106 10.60 -10.13 3.89
CA PRO A 106 9.98 -9.53 5.06
C PRO A 106 8.89 -8.54 4.65
N MET A 107 7.70 -8.71 5.23
CA MET A 107 6.58 -7.80 5.03
C MET A 107 6.60 -6.71 6.09
N LEU A 108 6.58 -5.47 5.64
CA LEU A 108 6.58 -4.29 6.49
C LEU A 108 5.28 -3.50 6.24
N VAL A 109 4.68 -3.04 7.32
CA VAL A 109 3.52 -2.14 7.31
C VAL A 109 3.86 -0.93 8.16
N VAL A 110 3.76 0.24 7.55
CA VAL A 110 4.04 1.53 8.20
C VAL A 110 3.05 1.77 9.33
N GLY A 111 3.56 2.16 10.49
CA GLY A 111 2.83 2.31 11.76
C GLY A 111 2.75 1.04 12.60
N VAL A 112 3.14 -0.12 12.05
CA VAL A 112 3.03 -1.42 12.71
C VAL A 112 4.40 -1.99 13.04
N ASN A 113 5.21 -2.25 12.03
CA ASN A 113 6.52 -2.91 12.17
C ASN A 113 7.61 -2.32 11.26
N GLU A 114 7.44 -1.12 10.70
CA GLU A 114 8.43 -0.46 9.85
C GLU A 114 9.80 -0.29 10.52
N LYS A 115 9.83 -0.20 11.85
CA LYS A 115 11.06 -0.12 12.66
C LYS A 115 11.91 -1.39 12.62
N GLU A 116 11.36 -2.49 12.12
CA GLU A 116 12.09 -3.74 11.89
C GLU A 116 12.98 -3.67 10.63
N TYR A 117 12.77 -2.67 9.77
CA TYR A 117 13.67 -2.39 8.65
C TYR A 117 15.07 -2.04 9.17
N LYS A 118 16.07 -2.78 8.70
CA LYS A 118 17.48 -2.59 9.08
C LYS A 118 18.34 -2.50 7.83
N PRO A 119 19.50 -1.81 7.89
CA PRO A 119 20.48 -1.87 6.82
C PRO A 119 20.81 -3.33 6.45
N GLY A 120 20.75 -3.65 5.16
CA GLY A 120 20.92 -5.01 4.64
C GLY A 120 19.61 -5.78 4.39
N LEU A 121 18.45 -5.23 4.76
CA LEU A 121 17.16 -5.71 4.23
C LEU A 121 16.94 -5.14 2.83
N ASP A 122 17.68 -5.72 1.89
CA ASP A 122 17.73 -5.33 0.48
C ASP A 122 16.41 -5.62 -0.26
N PHE A 123 15.64 -6.60 0.18
CA PHE A 123 14.37 -7.01 -0.44
C PHE A 123 13.26 -7.05 0.60
N VAL A 124 12.26 -6.18 0.45
CA VAL A 124 11.11 -6.09 1.37
C VAL A 124 9.80 -6.07 0.58
N SER A 125 8.72 -6.44 1.24
CA SER A 125 7.37 -6.36 0.70
C SER A 125 6.55 -5.36 1.50
N ASN A 126 5.80 -4.50 0.81
CA ASN A 126 4.85 -3.59 1.44
C ASN A 126 3.49 -4.27 1.73
N ALA A 127 3.49 -5.60 1.84
CA ALA A 127 2.31 -6.44 2.03
C ALA A 127 1.20 -6.16 0.98
N SER A 128 -0.07 -6.28 1.37
CA SER A 128 -1.25 -5.99 0.56
C SER A 128 -1.97 -4.73 1.06
N CYS A 129 -2.82 -4.11 0.24
CA CYS A 129 -3.74 -3.05 0.68
C CYS A 129 -4.61 -3.45 1.88
N THR A 130 -5.23 -4.64 1.87
CA THR A 130 -6.07 -5.12 2.99
C THR A 130 -5.27 -5.25 4.28
N THR A 131 -4.05 -5.80 4.22
CA THR A 131 -3.15 -5.91 5.39
C THR A 131 -2.72 -4.52 5.89
N ASN A 132 -2.41 -3.57 4.99
CA ASN A 132 -2.09 -2.19 5.38
C ASN A 132 -3.27 -1.48 6.04
N CYS A 133 -4.51 -1.88 5.74
CA CYS A 133 -5.67 -1.31 6.43
C CYS A 133 -5.98 -2.01 7.75
N LEU A 134 -5.97 -3.34 7.77
CA LEU A 134 -6.31 -4.09 8.98
C LEU A 134 -5.25 -3.98 10.08
N ALA A 135 -3.96 -4.02 9.74
CA ALA A 135 -2.90 -4.14 10.74
C ALA A 135 -2.79 -2.91 11.67
N PRO A 136 -2.84 -1.64 11.19
CA PRO A 136 -2.87 -0.47 12.09
C PRO A 136 -4.08 -0.46 13.01
N LEU A 137 -5.27 -0.74 12.49
CA LEU A 137 -6.51 -0.83 13.27
C LEU A 137 -6.39 -1.90 14.37
N ALA A 138 -5.99 -3.11 13.98
CA ALA A 138 -5.84 -4.23 14.90
C ALA A 138 -4.75 -3.97 15.95
N LYS A 139 -3.67 -3.26 15.60
CA LYS A 139 -2.63 -2.83 16.54
C LYS A 139 -3.17 -1.88 17.60
N VAL A 140 -3.92 -0.85 17.21
CA VAL A 140 -4.50 0.11 18.17
C VAL A 140 -5.44 -0.59 19.16
N ILE A 141 -6.32 -1.46 18.65
CA ILE A 141 -7.26 -2.21 19.50
C ILE A 141 -6.51 -3.18 20.41
N HIS A 142 -5.55 -3.93 19.87
CA HIS A 142 -4.79 -4.92 20.63
C HIS A 142 -3.94 -4.28 21.73
N ASP A 143 -3.22 -3.21 21.42
CA ASP A 143 -2.32 -2.55 22.38
C ASP A 143 -3.09 -1.95 23.56
N LYS A 144 -4.30 -1.41 23.33
CA LYS A 144 -5.11 -0.81 24.41
C LYS A 144 -5.97 -1.83 25.15
N ILE A 145 -6.71 -2.66 24.41
CA ILE A 145 -7.82 -3.46 24.94
C ILE A 145 -7.49 -4.96 24.92
N GLY A 146 -6.68 -5.40 23.96
CA GLY A 146 -6.33 -6.81 23.75
C GLY A 146 -7.34 -7.52 22.85
N ILE A 147 -6.82 -8.25 21.87
CA ILE A 147 -7.60 -9.10 20.95
C ILE A 147 -7.28 -10.55 21.28
N VAL A 148 -8.32 -11.33 21.56
CA VAL A 148 -8.21 -12.78 21.79
C VAL A 148 -8.28 -13.54 20.47
N GLU A 149 -9.29 -13.24 19.65
CA GLU A 149 -9.48 -13.79 18.31
C GLU A 149 -10.30 -12.82 17.46
N GLY A 150 -10.20 -12.94 16.14
CA GLY A 150 -10.94 -12.11 15.20
C GLY A 150 -11.20 -12.78 13.86
N LEU A 151 -12.32 -12.40 13.25
CA LEU A 151 -12.69 -12.76 11.90
C LEU A 151 -12.87 -11.48 11.09
N MET A 152 -12.21 -11.44 9.93
CA MET A 152 -12.28 -10.33 9.00
C MET A 152 -13.04 -10.74 7.74
N THR A 153 -13.91 -9.87 7.27
CA THR A 153 -14.45 -9.93 5.91
C THR A 153 -14.05 -8.66 5.18
N THR A 154 -13.44 -8.80 4.01
CA THR A 154 -13.26 -7.64 3.12
C THR A 154 -14.24 -7.70 1.97
N VAL A 155 -14.96 -6.60 1.74
CA VAL A 155 -15.73 -6.41 0.51
C VAL A 155 -14.85 -5.58 -0.41
N HIS A 156 -14.25 -6.27 -1.37
CA HIS A 156 -13.14 -5.78 -2.16
C HIS A 156 -13.58 -5.49 -3.60
N SER A 157 -12.97 -4.49 -4.21
CA SER A 157 -13.01 -4.30 -5.67
C SER A 157 -12.32 -5.48 -6.39
N ILE A 158 -12.33 -5.51 -7.71
CA ILE A 158 -12.15 -6.73 -8.55
C ILE A 158 -10.79 -7.51 -8.38
N THR A 159 -9.81 -7.03 -7.60
CA THR A 159 -8.40 -7.51 -7.57
C THR A 159 -8.03 -8.55 -6.47
N GLY A 160 -6.79 -9.08 -6.54
CA GLY A 160 -6.17 -10.28 -5.90
C GLY A 160 -6.11 -10.42 -4.35
N LYS A 161 -5.66 -11.58 -3.85
CA LYS A 161 -5.76 -12.10 -2.46
C LYS A 161 -4.56 -11.80 -1.53
N TYR A 162 -4.80 -11.98 -0.21
CA TYR A 162 -3.94 -12.50 0.91
C TYR A 162 -3.92 -11.57 2.13
N LEU A 163 -4.46 -12.06 3.25
CA LEU A 163 -4.38 -11.42 4.57
C LEU A 163 -3.14 -11.93 5.31
N ALA A 164 -2.27 -11.04 5.78
CA ALA A 164 -1.02 -11.40 6.44
C ALA A 164 -0.79 -10.68 7.79
N VAL A 165 -1.86 -10.31 8.51
CA VAL A 165 -1.73 -9.55 9.76
C VAL A 165 -0.86 -10.27 10.80
N GLY A 166 -0.99 -11.58 10.97
CA GLY A 166 -0.16 -12.34 11.91
C GLY A 166 1.34 -12.34 11.57
N LYS A 167 1.71 -12.11 10.30
CA LYS A 167 3.12 -12.02 9.87
C LYS A 167 3.73 -10.64 10.15
N VAL A 168 2.95 -9.57 9.99
CA VAL A 168 3.42 -8.19 10.22
C VAL A 168 3.19 -7.73 11.66
N PHE A 169 2.28 -8.40 12.38
CA PHE A 169 2.01 -8.18 13.80
C PHE A 169 1.94 -9.51 14.55
N PRO A 170 3.09 -10.05 15.01
CA PRO A 170 3.19 -11.39 15.59
C PRO A 170 2.26 -11.66 16.79
N ALA A 171 1.87 -10.62 17.55
CA ALA A 171 0.94 -10.75 18.67
C ALA A 171 -0.46 -11.26 18.27
N LEU A 172 -0.81 -11.15 16.98
CA LEU A 172 -2.05 -11.64 16.38
C LEU A 172 -1.86 -12.90 15.53
N ASN A 173 -0.68 -13.52 15.54
CA ASN A 173 -0.43 -14.74 14.78
C ASN A 173 -1.36 -15.86 15.25
N GLY A 174 -2.09 -16.46 14.30
CA GLY A 174 -3.11 -17.49 14.58
C GLY A 174 -4.40 -16.98 15.24
N LYS A 175 -4.52 -15.68 15.55
CA LYS A 175 -5.72 -15.10 16.20
C LYS A 175 -6.71 -14.50 15.21
N VAL A 176 -6.23 -13.94 14.11
CA VAL A 176 -7.06 -13.26 13.12
C VAL A 176 -6.96 -13.95 11.77
N THR A 177 -8.10 -14.32 11.21
CA THR A 177 -8.23 -14.86 9.85
C THR A 177 -9.44 -14.23 9.17
N GLY A 178 -9.66 -14.51 7.88
CA GLY A 178 -10.76 -13.88 7.17
C GLY A 178 -11.02 -14.37 5.77
N MET A 179 -12.04 -13.76 5.15
CA MET A 179 -12.46 -14.01 3.78
C MET A 179 -12.66 -12.70 3.01
N ALA A 180 -12.87 -12.82 1.70
CA ALA A 180 -13.08 -11.69 0.82
C ALA A 180 -14.26 -11.96 -0.13
N PHE A 181 -15.13 -10.98 -0.29
CA PHE A 181 -16.14 -10.92 -1.35
C PHE A 181 -15.70 -9.88 -2.38
N ARG A 182 -15.75 -10.24 -3.67
CA ARG A 182 -15.50 -9.28 -4.74
C ARG A 182 -16.80 -8.70 -5.24
N VAL A 183 -16.87 -7.38 -5.34
CA VAL A 183 -18.05 -6.63 -5.79
C VAL A 183 -17.70 -5.75 -6.99
N PRO A 184 -18.69 -5.38 -7.83
CA PRO A 184 -18.46 -4.57 -9.02
C PRO A 184 -18.30 -3.07 -8.67
N THR A 185 -17.31 -2.74 -7.85
CA THR A 185 -16.85 -1.36 -7.59
C THR A 185 -15.47 -1.16 -8.20
N VAL A 186 -15.20 0.04 -8.71
CA VAL A 186 -13.95 0.36 -9.42
C VAL A 186 -12.77 0.61 -8.48
N ASN A 187 -13.02 1.12 -7.27
CA ASN A 187 -12.02 1.35 -6.23
C ASN A 187 -12.69 1.43 -4.84
N VAL A 188 -11.86 1.50 -3.79
CA VAL A 188 -12.21 1.60 -2.37
C VAL A 188 -12.86 0.32 -1.82
N PRO A 189 -12.06 -0.61 -1.29
CA PRO A 189 -12.56 -1.76 -0.54
C PRO A 189 -12.91 -1.37 0.91
N VAL A 190 -13.72 -2.18 1.57
CA VAL A 190 -14.00 -2.05 3.02
C VAL A 190 -13.58 -3.32 3.76
N VAL A 191 -13.18 -3.13 5.03
CA VAL A 191 -12.82 -4.19 5.96
C VAL A 191 -13.81 -4.19 7.11
N ASP A 192 -14.52 -5.29 7.30
CA ASP A 192 -15.29 -5.60 8.49
C ASP A 192 -14.43 -6.51 9.40
N LEU A 193 -14.16 -6.04 10.61
CA LEU A 193 -13.41 -6.77 11.62
C LEU A 193 -14.30 -7.05 12.83
N THR A 194 -14.68 -8.32 13.00
CA THR A 194 -15.32 -8.81 14.22
C THR A 194 -14.27 -9.42 15.14
N VAL A 195 -14.13 -8.91 16.36
CA VAL A 195 -13.15 -9.39 17.35
C VAL A 195 -13.78 -9.70 18.69
N ARG A 196 -13.19 -10.69 19.39
CA ARG A 196 -13.41 -10.89 20.82
C ARG A 196 -12.27 -10.25 21.59
N LEU A 197 -12.63 -9.35 22.51
CA LEU A 197 -11.70 -8.55 23.29
C LEU A 197 -11.27 -9.25 24.58
N GLU A 198 -10.05 -9.00 25.02
CA GLU A 198 -9.53 -9.52 26.29
C GLU A 198 -10.10 -8.73 27.48
N LYS A 199 -10.00 -7.40 27.42
CA LYS A 199 -10.61 -6.49 28.39
C LYS A 199 -12.01 -6.09 27.91
N LYS A 200 -12.94 -5.90 28.85
CA LYS A 200 -14.23 -5.27 28.53
C LYS A 200 -13.98 -3.84 28.08
N ALA A 201 -14.59 -3.46 26.97
CA ALA A 201 -14.59 -2.10 26.44
C ALA A 201 -15.96 -1.81 25.84
N SER A 202 -16.44 -0.58 26.01
CA SER A 202 -17.60 -0.07 25.29
C SER A 202 -17.22 0.33 23.86
N TYR A 203 -18.22 0.56 23.01
CA TYR A 203 -18.00 1.07 21.66
C TYR A 203 -17.30 2.44 21.68
N GLU A 204 -17.68 3.30 22.63
CA GLU A 204 -17.06 4.61 22.83
C GLU A 204 -15.59 4.51 23.24
N ASP A 205 -15.21 3.51 24.05
CA ASP A 205 -13.80 3.28 24.40
C ASP A 205 -12.97 2.92 23.16
N ILE A 206 -13.54 2.12 22.24
CA ILE A 206 -12.91 1.73 20.98
C ILE A 206 -12.80 2.94 20.04
N LYS A 207 -13.87 3.71 19.87
CA LYS A 207 -13.88 4.96 19.07
C LYS A 207 -12.83 5.94 19.58
N ALA A 208 -12.78 6.18 20.90
CA ALA A 208 -11.80 7.06 21.52
C ALA A 208 -10.36 6.57 21.30
N ALA A 209 -10.13 5.26 21.45
CA ALA A 209 -8.83 4.65 21.20
C ALA A 209 -8.32 4.92 19.77
N ILE A 210 -9.19 4.72 18.78
CA ILE A 210 -8.88 4.86 17.36
C ILE A 210 -8.73 6.33 16.97
N LYS A 211 -9.62 7.20 17.45
CA LYS A 211 -9.54 8.66 17.25
C LYS A 211 -8.26 9.25 17.82
N GLU A 212 -7.85 8.82 19.01
CA GLU A 212 -6.59 9.29 19.60
C GLU A 212 -5.40 8.84 18.75
N ALA A 213 -5.38 7.57 18.31
CA ALA A 213 -4.30 7.03 17.49
C ALA A 213 -4.21 7.73 16.13
N SER A 214 -5.33 7.97 15.45
CA SER A 214 -5.37 8.65 14.15
C SER A 214 -4.85 10.09 14.19
N GLN A 215 -4.93 10.73 15.36
CA GLN A 215 -4.43 12.08 15.59
C GLN A 215 -2.98 12.13 16.11
N THR A 216 -2.43 10.98 16.55
CA THR A 216 -1.14 10.90 17.22
C THR A 216 -0.22 9.86 16.56
N THR A 217 -0.17 8.65 17.11
CA THR A 217 0.77 7.58 16.78
C THR A 217 0.60 7.00 15.37
N MET A 218 -0.60 7.16 14.78
CA MET A 218 -0.96 6.67 13.45
C MET A 218 -1.36 7.81 12.50
N LYS A 219 -0.98 9.05 12.81
CA LYS A 219 -1.31 10.21 11.99
C LYS A 219 -0.77 10.04 10.57
N GLY A 220 -1.65 10.21 9.57
CA GLY A 220 -1.32 10.01 8.16
C GLY A 220 -1.34 8.55 7.69
N ILE A 221 -1.67 7.60 8.58
CA ILE A 221 -1.76 6.17 8.27
C ILE A 221 -3.18 5.67 8.53
N LEU A 222 -3.67 5.90 9.75
CA LEU A 222 -5.03 5.57 10.18
C LEU A 222 -5.83 6.87 10.29
N GLY A 223 -7.00 6.90 9.66
CA GLY A 223 -7.96 7.96 9.87
C GLY A 223 -9.11 7.56 10.80
N TYR A 224 -9.98 8.52 11.10
CA TYR A 224 -11.18 8.34 11.90
C TYR A 224 -12.30 9.18 11.30
N ALA A 225 -13.45 8.56 11.06
CA ALA A 225 -14.67 9.24 10.64
C ALA A 225 -15.89 8.79 11.47
N ASP A 226 -16.76 9.76 11.78
CA ASP A 226 -18.01 9.59 12.55
C ASP A 226 -19.16 10.29 11.82
N GLU A 227 -19.18 10.06 10.50
CA GLU A 227 -20.08 10.66 9.53
C GLU A 227 -20.66 9.53 8.65
N ASP A 228 -21.84 9.76 8.08
CA ASP A 228 -22.49 8.81 7.17
C ASP A 228 -21.80 8.82 5.79
N LEU A 229 -20.66 8.12 5.70
CA LEU A 229 -19.83 8.06 4.50
C LEU A 229 -20.09 6.81 3.65
N ILE A 230 -19.79 6.93 2.36
CA ILE A 230 -19.83 5.83 1.39
C ILE A 230 -18.47 5.67 0.69
N SER A 231 -18.29 4.55 -0.01
CA SER A 231 -17.00 4.20 -0.64
C SER A 231 -16.40 5.31 -1.52
N THR A 232 -17.21 6.09 -2.24
CA THR A 232 -16.72 7.14 -3.14
C THR A 232 -16.11 8.33 -2.41
N ASP A 233 -16.46 8.55 -1.14
CA ASP A 233 -15.94 9.66 -0.34
C ASP A 233 -14.45 9.49 -0.01
N PHE A 234 -13.94 8.25 -0.12
CA PHE A 234 -12.55 7.90 0.14
C PHE A 234 -11.70 7.77 -1.14
N VAL A 235 -12.25 8.08 -2.32
CA VAL A 235 -11.47 8.03 -3.57
C VAL A 235 -10.38 9.10 -3.52
N GLY A 236 -9.12 8.66 -3.57
CA GLY A 236 -7.96 9.54 -3.49
C GLY A 236 -7.48 9.82 -2.05
N ASP A 237 -8.14 9.27 -1.02
CA ASP A 237 -7.56 9.27 0.32
C ASP A 237 -6.32 8.35 0.34
N SER A 238 -5.25 8.83 0.98
CA SER A 238 -3.97 8.13 1.10
C SER A 238 -3.88 7.25 2.36
N ARG A 239 -4.90 7.26 3.22
CA ARG A 239 -4.93 6.56 4.51
C ARG A 239 -5.79 5.30 4.45
N CYS A 240 -5.63 4.43 5.44
CA CYS A 240 -6.71 3.51 5.82
C CYS A 240 -7.66 4.24 6.77
N GLU A 241 -8.92 4.33 6.39
CA GLU A 241 -9.94 5.02 7.18
C GLU A 241 -10.76 4.07 8.05
N ALA A 242 -10.99 4.48 9.30
CA ALA A 242 -11.86 3.77 10.24
C ALA A 242 -13.14 4.57 10.45
N SER A 243 -14.22 4.09 9.84
CA SER A 243 -15.56 4.69 9.95
C SER A 243 -16.42 3.95 10.96
N PHE A 244 -17.13 4.70 11.79
CA PHE A 244 -18.06 4.16 12.78
C PHE A 244 -19.49 4.54 12.38
N LEU A 245 -20.32 3.51 12.21
CA LEU A 245 -21.78 3.62 12.05
C LEU A 245 -22.48 3.22 13.35
#